data_AF-A0A2E6KH24-F1
#
_entry.id   AF-A0A2E6KH24-F1
#
_cell.length_a   1.000
_cell.length_b   1.000
_cell.length_c   1.000
_cell.angle_alpha   90.00
_cell.angle_beta   90.00
_cell.angle_gamma   90.00
#
_symmetry.space_group_name_H-M   'P 1'
#
loop_
_entity.id
_entity.type
_entity.pdbx_description
1 polymer ?
#
loop_
_entity_poly.entity_id
_entity_poly.type
_entity_poly.pdbx_seq_one_letter_code
_entity_poly.pdbx_strand_id
1 'polypeptide(L)' 'MAEQFPKCNKCDDADAVLVPLSDFGGQGAPIHYKAWVCTNESCGFNLKIRNGEVHVGEPILDGSQRERRDR' A
#
# COMPACT_ATOMS: atom_id res chain seq x y z
N MET A 1 -18.79 -7.94 13.96
CA MET A 1 -17.40 -8.13 14.44
C MET A 1 -16.61 -6.98 13.88
N ALA A 2 -15.86 -6.24 14.68
CA ALA A 2 -14.93 -5.27 14.12
C ALA A 2 -13.90 -6.05 13.29
N GLU A 3 -13.89 -5.85 11.98
CA GLU A 3 -12.95 -6.49 11.07
C GLU A 3 -11.54 -6.05 11.45
N GLN A 4 -10.79 -6.94 12.11
CA GLN A 4 -9.38 -6.69 12.39
C GLN A 4 -8.59 -6.91 11.11
N PHE A 5 -7.77 -5.91 10.77
CA PHE A 5 -6.83 -6.03 9.67
C PHE A 5 -5.85 -7.21 9.92
N PRO A 6 -5.45 -7.94 8.87
CA PRO A 6 -4.55 -9.06 9.01
C PRO A 6 -3.18 -8.59 9.53
N LYS A 7 -2.57 -9.40 10.40
CA LYS A 7 -1.23 -9.15 10.92
C LYS A 7 -0.19 -9.13 9.78
N CYS A 8 0.81 -8.27 9.88
CA CYS A 8 1.99 -8.36 9.02
C CYS A 8 2.90 -9.50 9.50
N ASN A 9 3.10 -10.53 8.67
CA ASN A 9 4.02 -11.66 8.97
C ASN A 9 5.45 -11.43 8.45
N LYS A 10 5.74 -10.25 7.90
CA LYS A 10 7.06 -9.93 7.36
C LYS A 10 8.01 -9.34 8.41
N CYS A 11 7.47 -8.67 9.42
CA CYS A 11 8.20 -8.13 10.55
C CYS A 11 7.75 -8.77 11.87
N ASP A 12 8.59 -8.69 12.89
CA ASP A 12 8.33 -9.24 14.22
C ASP A 12 7.55 -8.27 15.12
N ASP A 13 7.08 -7.16 14.56
CA ASP A 13 6.27 -6.18 15.27
C ASP A 13 4.86 -6.75 15.54
N ALA A 14 4.53 -6.87 16.82
CA ALA A 14 3.28 -7.48 17.27
C ALA A 14 2.04 -6.65 16.90
N ASP A 15 2.20 -5.33 16.81
CA ASP A 15 1.12 -4.38 16.54
C ASP A 15 1.00 -4.06 15.04
N ALA A 16 1.96 -4.53 14.22
CA ALA A 16 1.96 -4.30 12.79
C ALA A 16 0.86 -5.10 12.07
N VAL A 17 0.03 -4.40 11.32
CA VAL A 17 -1.05 -4.95 10.49
C VAL A 17 -0.90 -4.49 9.05
N LEU A 18 -1.55 -5.20 8.13
CA LEU A 18 -1.66 -4.76 6.73
C LEU A 18 -2.95 -3.96 6.57
N VAL A 19 -2.81 -2.69 6.22
CA VAL A 19 -3.95 -1.81 5.93
C VAL A 19 -4.18 -1.70 4.42
N PRO A 20 -5.44 -1.69 3.97
CA PRO A 20 -5.72 -1.59 2.56
C PRO A 20 -5.79 -0.12 2.12
N LEU A 21 -5.01 0.23 1.10
CA LEU A 21 -4.98 1.56 0.51
C LEU A 21 -5.73 1.55 -0.82
N SER A 22 -6.57 2.56 -1.01
CA SER A 22 -7.31 2.80 -2.25
C SER A 22 -6.64 3.91 -3.05
N ASP A 23 -6.97 3.98 -4.34
CA ASP A 23 -6.44 4.97 -5.27
C ASP A 23 -7.54 5.34 -6.27
N PHE A 24 -7.24 6.18 -7.24
CA PHE A 24 -8.12 6.49 -8.36
C PHE A 24 -7.45 6.12 -9.69
N GLY A 25 -8.27 5.63 -10.62
CA GLY A 25 -7.89 5.30 -11.99
C GLY A 25 -8.14 6.47 -12.95
N GLY A 26 -8.18 6.13 -14.25
CA GLY A 26 -8.55 7.09 -15.29
C GLY A 26 -9.91 7.73 -15.00
N GLN A 27 -10.02 9.03 -15.28
CA GLN A 27 -11.22 9.83 -15.01
C GLN A 27 -11.67 9.85 -13.55
N GLY A 28 -10.77 9.58 -12.61
CA GLY A 28 -11.07 9.60 -11.17
C GLY A 28 -11.89 8.40 -10.69
N ALA A 29 -11.99 7.34 -11.50
CA ALA A 29 -12.71 6.13 -11.10
C ALA A 29 -12.09 5.54 -9.81
N PRO A 30 -12.87 5.24 -8.76
CA PRO A 30 -12.32 4.71 -7.52
C PRO A 30 -11.75 3.31 -7.74
N ILE A 31 -10.55 3.07 -7.21
CA ILE A 31 -9.89 1.76 -7.16
C ILE A 31 -9.72 1.40 -5.70
N HIS A 32 -10.63 0.58 -5.19
CA HIS A 32 -10.57 0.11 -3.82
C HIS A 32 -9.47 -0.94 -3.65
N TYR A 33 -8.76 -0.84 -2.52
CA TYR A 33 -7.81 -1.87 -2.08
C TYR A 33 -6.71 -2.17 -3.12
N LYS A 34 -6.26 -1.12 -3.84
CA LYS A 34 -5.17 -1.21 -4.82
C LYS A 34 -3.86 -1.68 -4.21
N ALA A 35 -3.66 -1.42 -2.93
CA ALA A 35 -2.50 -1.92 -2.19
C ALA A 35 -2.87 -2.39 -0.79
N TRP A 36 -2.05 -3.29 -0.24
CA TRP A 36 -2.01 -3.64 1.18
C TRP A 36 -0.63 -3.31 1.70
N VAL A 37 -0.53 -2.56 2.78
CA VAL A 37 0.74 -2.02 3.27
C VAL A 37 0.87 -2.27 4.77
N CYS A 38 2.06 -2.69 5.21
CA CYS A 38 2.39 -2.82 6.62
C CYS A 38 2.36 -1.44 7.31
N THR A 39 1.74 -1.36 8.48
CA THR A 39 1.71 -0.13 9.29
C THR A 39 3.07 0.21 9.91
N ASN A 40 3.99 -0.75 10.02
CA ASN A 40 5.36 -0.48 10.44
C ASN A 40 6.17 0.08 9.25
N GLU A 41 6.52 1.36 9.32
CA GLU A 41 7.26 2.07 8.27
C GLU A 41 8.63 1.44 7.97
N SER A 42 9.31 0.90 8.98
CA SER A 42 10.60 0.24 8.82
C SER A 42 10.50 -1.13 8.12
N CYS A 43 9.32 -1.76 8.14
CA CYS A 43 9.08 -3.03 7.47
C CYS A 43 9.03 -2.88 5.94
N GLY A 44 8.37 -1.82 5.45
CA GLY A 44 8.22 -1.53 4.02
C GLY A 44 7.44 -2.56 3.21
N PHE A 45 6.93 -3.64 3.83
CA PHE A 45 6.19 -4.69 3.12
C PHE A 45 4.90 -4.14 2.52
N ASN A 46 4.68 -4.47 1.25
CA ASN A 46 3.49 -4.08 0.52
C ASN A 46 3.12 -5.07 -0.59
N LEU A 47 1.82 -5.18 -0.86
CA LEU A 47 1.26 -5.85 -2.04
C LEU A 47 0.55 -4.79 -2.88
N LYS A 48 0.79 -4.73 -4.18
CA LYS A 48 0.21 -3.71 -5.07
C LYS A 48 -0.36 -4.35 -6.32
N ILE A 49 -1.55 -3.92 -6.73
CA ILE A 49 -2.16 -4.32 -8.00
C ILE A 49 -1.86 -3.25 -9.07
N ARG A 50 -1.37 -3.70 -10.23
CA ARG A 50 -1.19 -2.85 -11.42
C ARG A 50 -1.65 -3.61 -12.64
N ASN A 51 -2.70 -3.11 -13.31
CA ASN A 51 -3.20 -3.68 -14.56
C ASN A 51 -3.43 -5.20 -14.53
N GLY A 52 -3.90 -5.74 -13.40
CA GLY A 52 -4.15 -7.17 -13.21
C GLY A 52 -2.98 -7.97 -12.64
N GLU A 53 -1.80 -7.38 -12.51
CA GLU A 53 -0.62 -8.01 -11.90
C GLU A 53 -0.52 -7.67 -10.41
N VAL A 54 -0.03 -8.63 -9.62
CA VAL A 54 0.24 -8.46 -8.19
C VAL A 54 1.75 -8.34 -7.99
N HIS A 55 2.18 -7.20 -7.48
CA HIS A 55 3.57 -6.93 -7.11
C HIS A 55 3.75 -7.04 -5.61
N VAL A 56 4.89 -7.58 -5.19
CA VAL A 56 5.25 -7.80 -3.78
C VAL A 56 6.52 -7.05 -3.45
N GLY A 57 6.49 -6.22 -2.41
CA GLY A 57 7.69 -5.55 -1.87
C GLY A 57 8.29 -4.47 -2.77
N GLU A 58 7.47 -3.83 -3.61
CA GLU A 58 7.92 -2.73 -4.47
C GLU A 58 8.47 -1.56 -3.63
N PRO A 59 9.50 -0.84 -4.12
CA PRO A 59 10.05 0.33 -3.45
C PRO A 59 8.98 1.35 -3.07
N ILE A 60 9.12 1.93 -1.87
CA ILE A 60 8.31 3.07 -1.42
C ILE A 60 9.08 4.34 -1.77
N LEU A 61 8.43 5.23 -2.53
CA LEU A 61 9.02 6.47 -3.01
C LEU A 61 8.41 7.66 -2.28
N ASP A 62 9.21 8.68 -2.04
CA ASP A 62 8.75 9.96 -1.48
C ASP A 62 7.90 10.72 -2.52
N GLY A 63 6.64 10.95 -2.19
CA GLY A 63 5.68 11.64 -3.05
C GLY A 63 6.05 13.09 -3.37
N SER A 64 6.84 13.74 -2.50
CA SER A 64 7.32 15.11 -2.73
C SER A 64 8.23 15.23 -3.96
N GLN A 65 8.83 14.12 -4.39
CA GLN A 65 9.67 14.07 -5.59
C GLN A 65 8.83 14.08 -6.87
N ARG A 66 7.57 13.61 -6.83
CA ARG A 66 6.66 13.59 -7.98
C ARG A 66 6.10 14.96 -8.31
N GLU A 67 5.75 15.75 -7.29
CA GLU A 67 5.20 17.11 -7.48
C GLU A 67 6.12 18.04 -8.28
N ARG A 68 7.44 17.80 -8.28
CA ARG A 68 8.39 18.57 -9.09
C ARG A 68 8.37 18.22 -10.56
N ARG A 69 7.83 17.07 -10.93
CA ARG A 69 7.86 16.54 -12.30
C ARG A 69 6.61 16.90 -13.10
N ASP A 70 5.52 17.19 -12.39
CA ASP A 70 4.22 17.57 -12.95
C ASP A 70 3.96 19.10 -12.92
N ARG A 71 4.96 19.91 -12.50
CA ARG A 71 4.99 21.37 -12.64
C ARG A 71 5.91 21.76 -13.80
#